data_AF-A0A0N5A8W1-F1
#
_entry.id   AF-A0A0N5A8W1-F1
#
_cell.length_a   1.000
_cell.length_b   1.000
_cell.length_c   1.000
_cell.angle_alpha   90.00
_cell.angle_beta   90.00
_cell.angle_gamma   90.00
#
_symmetry.space_group_name_H-M   'P 1'
#
loop_
_entity.id
_entity.type
_entity.pdbx_description
1 polymer ?
#
loop_
_entity_poly.entity_id
_entity_poly.type
_entity_poly.pdbx_seq_one_letter_code
_entity_poly.pdbx_strand_id
1 'polypeptide(L)'
;MVIFQILPSHKSCVYGWMKQLPYEIGRIRQGISVENALTMFDGLNLQEVIRMSGVENVENLILVDNEWALSTVKVVGYPNNYNQYQLAAIFYNFHIVHIHFEGDSAVVSFINKFHAAQAVMTFDGFKLDSNHVLSVTPLSDIVKEQVNLV
;
A
#
# COMPACT_ATOMS: atom_id res chain seq x y z
N MET A 1 -1.80 16.12 4.60
CA MET A 1 -0.95 14.92 4.66
C MET A 1 0.17 15.18 5.66
N VAL A 2 0.20 14.43 6.78
CA VAL A 2 1.29 14.49 7.76
C VAL A 2 2.17 13.28 7.49
N ILE A 3 3.40 13.53 7.05
CA ILE A 3 4.41 12.48 6.86
C ILE A 3 5.39 12.58 8.03
N PHE A 4 5.42 11.56 8.88
CA PHE A 4 6.50 11.39 9.83
C PHE A 4 7.59 10.54 9.20
N GLN A 5 8.65 11.18 8.71
CA GLN A 5 9.84 10.45 8.30
C GLN A 5 10.60 10.02 9.55
N ILE A 6 10.56 8.72 9.89
CA ILE A 6 11.36 8.15 10.97
C ILE A 6 12.74 7.81 10.43
N LEU A 7 13.76 8.44 11.00
CA LEU A 7 15.16 8.24 10.66
C LEU A 7 15.72 7.04 11.44
N PRO A 8 16.64 6.26 10.85
CA PRO A 8 17.31 5.17 11.53
C PRO A 8 18.03 5.62 12.81
N SER A 9 18.39 4.65 13.65
CA SER A 9 19.18 4.92 14.85
C SER A 9 20.45 5.70 14.54
N HIS A 10 20.80 6.63 15.43
CA HIS A 10 22.06 7.40 15.37
C HIS A 10 23.31 6.52 15.31
N LYS A 11 23.22 5.27 15.78
CA LYS A 11 24.32 4.30 15.78
C LYS A 11 24.43 3.50 14.48
N SER A 12 23.45 3.60 13.58
CA SER A 12 23.45 2.84 12.33
C SER A 12 24.36 3.45 11.27
N CYS A 13 24.99 2.61 10.45
CA CYS A 13 25.74 3.06 9.27
C CYS A 13 24.85 3.82 8.28
N VAL A 14 23.58 3.40 8.16
CA VAL A 14 22.56 4.05 7.32
C VAL A 14 22.32 5.49 7.78
N TYR A 15 22.26 5.76 9.09
CA TYR A 15 22.15 7.12 9.60
C TYR A 15 23.36 7.98 9.23
N GLY A 16 24.56 7.39 9.22
CA GLY A 16 25.78 8.02 8.71
C GLY A 16 25.64 8.46 7.25
N TRP A 17 25.20 7.54 6.37
CA TRP A 17 24.97 7.85 4.96
C TRP A 17 23.87 8.91 4.77
N MET A 18 22.78 8.82 5.52
CA MET A 18 21.68 9.81 5.47
C MET A 18 22.08 11.18 6.03
N LYS A 19 23.19 11.29 6.75
CA LYS A 19 23.76 12.57 7.15
C LYS A 19 24.70 13.12 6.07
N GLN A 20 25.51 12.25 5.47
CA GLN A 20 26.54 12.62 4.50
C GLN A 20 25.94 12.97 3.13
N LEU A 21 25.05 12.13 2.59
CA LEU A 21 24.53 12.30 1.23
C LEU A 21 23.74 13.61 1.04
N PRO A 22 22.79 14.00 1.92
CA PRO A 22 22.10 15.28 1.77
C PRO A 22 23.04 16.47 1.87
N TYR A 23 24.07 16.38 2.72
CA TYR A 23 25.07 17.43 2.87
C TYR A 23 25.87 17.64 1.56
N GLU A 24 26.30 16.55 0.92
CA GLU A 24 27.02 16.60 -0.36
C GLU A 24 26.20 17.19 -1.51
N ILE A 25 24.88 17.01 -1.50
CA ILE A 25 23.96 17.51 -2.55
C ILE A 25 23.20 18.80 -2.13
N GLY A 26 23.58 19.43 -1.02
CA GLY A 26 22.99 20.69 -0.56
C GLY A 26 21.53 20.59 -0.10
N ARG A 27 21.09 19.44 0.38
CA ARG A 27 19.72 19.19 0.88
C ARG A 27 19.67 19.04 2.41
N ILE A 28 18.54 19.44 2.98
CA ILE A 28 18.27 19.30 4.40
C ILE A 28 17.54 17.97 4.65
N ARG A 29 18.07 17.16 5.56
CA ARG A 29 17.38 15.98 6.07
C ARG A 29 16.25 16.42 7.00
N GLN A 30 15.03 15.99 6.72
CA GLN A 30 13.86 16.22 7.57
C GLN A 30 13.38 14.88 8.13
N GLY A 31 13.06 14.83 9.43
CA GLY A 31 12.60 13.60 10.09
C GLY A 31 12.97 13.52 11.57
N ILE A 32 12.36 12.57 12.27
CA ILE A 32 12.55 12.29 13.70
C ILE A 32 13.39 11.02 13.82
N SER A 33 14.43 10.98 14.65
CA SER A 33 15.16 9.72 14.88
C SER A 33 14.28 8.69 15.56
N VAL A 34 14.52 7.41 15.27
CA VAL A 34 13.73 6.31 15.85
C VAL A 34 13.73 6.34 17.38
N GLU A 35 14.85 6.67 18.03
CA GLU A 35 14.91 6.77 19.49
C GLU A 35 14.02 7.89 20.02
N ASN A 36 14.02 9.03 19.34
CA ASN A 36 13.18 10.16 19.71
C ASN A 36 11.71 9.86 19.44
N ALA A 37 11.38 9.19 18.34
CA ALA A 37 10.02 8.79 18.01
C ALA A 37 9.47 7.79 19.01
N LEU A 38 10.27 6.78 19.38
CA LEU A 38 9.89 5.81 20.42
C LEU A 38 9.63 6.50 21.76
N THR A 39 10.44 7.48 22.13
CA THR A 39 10.24 8.23 23.38
C THR A 39 9.04 9.19 23.29
N MET A 40 8.87 9.86 22.15
CA MET A 40 7.87 10.90 21.94
C MET A 40 6.46 10.32 21.79
N PHE A 41 6.33 9.12 21.23
CA PHE A 41 5.06 8.47 20.95
C PHE A 41 4.76 7.28 21.88
N ASP A 42 5.58 7.06 22.92
CA ASP A 42 5.38 5.97 23.87
C ASP A 42 4.02 6.08 24.57
N GLY A 43 3.26 4.99 24.58
CA GLY A 43 1.92 4.93 25.20
C GLY A 43 0.85 5.82 24.57
N LEU A 44 1.16 6.55 23.48
CA LEU A 44 0.19 7.39 22.78
C LEU A 44 -0.58 6.59 21.73
N ASN A 45 -1.88 6.84 21.63
CA ASN A 45 -2.68 6.35 20.51
C ASN A 45 -2.57 7.29 19.29
N LEU A 46 -2.98 6.79 18.12
CA LEU A 46 -2.85 7.54 16.86
C LEU A 46 -3.54 8.91 16.90
N GLN A 47 -4.68 9.05 17.58
CA GLN A 47 -5.40 10.33 17.68
C GLN A 47 -4.59 11.36 18.49
N GLU A 48 -3.88 10.90 19.53
CA GLU A 48 -3.02 11.74 20.34
C GLU A 48 -1.79 12.20 19.56
N VAL A 49 -1.16 11.31 18.80
CA VAL A 49 -0.03 11.63 17.92
C VAL A 49 -0.44 12.67 16.87
N ILE A 50 -1.64 12.52 16.27
CA ILE A 50 -2.13 13.46 15.26
C ILE A 50 -2.48 14.81 15.90
N ARG A 51 -3.09 14.84 17.09
CA ARG A 51 -3.34 16.08 17.82
C ARG A 51 -2.05 16.84 18.11
N MET A 52 -0.98 16.13 18.48
CA MET A 52 0.34 16.75 18.70
C MET A 52 0.97 17.34 17.42
N SER A 53 0.55 16.88 16.25
CA SER A 53 1.03 17.42 14.97
C SER A 53 0.38 18.76 14.59
N GLY A 54 -0.60 19.24 15.35
CA GLY A 54 -1.30 20.51 15.08
C GLY A 54 -2.26 20.46 13.90
N VAL A 55 -2.64 19.28 13.44
CA VAL A 55 -3.60 19.11 12.34
C VAL A 55 -5.01 19.00 12.90
N GLU A 56 -5.80 20.05 12.70
CA GLU A 56 -7.16 20.18 13.26
C GLU A 56 -8.25 19.40 12.49
N ASN A 57 -7.93 18.72 11.40
CA ASN A 57 -8.90 17.93 10.61
C ASN A 57 -8.31 16.59 10.18
N VAL A 58 -8.53 15.57 11.02
CA VAL A 58 -7.90 14.24 10.92
C VAL A 58 -8.62 13.30 9.96
N GLU A 59 -9.92 13.50 9.73
CA GLU A 59 -10.75 12.61 8.90
C GLU A 59 -10.25 12.49 7.44
N ASN A 60 -9.56 13.52 6.94
CA ASN A 60 -8.97 13.53 5.59
C ASN A 60 -7.47 13.17 5.56
N LEU A 61 -6.86 12.82 6.70
CA LEU A 61 -5.41 12.79 6.86
C LEU A 61 -4.82 11.45 7.31
N ILE A 62 -5.65 10.49 7.70
CA ILE A 62 -5.24 9.09 7.88
C ILE A 62 -5.18 8.43 6.49
N LEU A 63 -4.27 8.92 5.65
CA LEU A 63 -3.61 8.06 4.68
C LEU A 63 -2.44 7.46 5.45
N VAL A 64 -2.72 6.42 6.24
CA VAL A 64 -1.66 5.43 6.52
C VAL A 64 -1.15 5.08 5.14
N ASP A 65 0.15 5.22 4.93
CA ASP A 65 0.84 4.84 3.70
C ASP A 65 0.80 3.31 3.56
N ASN A 66 -0.41 2.77 3.47
CA ASN A 66 -0.72 1.47 2.97
C ASN A 66 -0.67 1.67 1.46
N GLU A 67 0.51 1.76 0.85
CA GLU A 67 0.65 1.64 -0.60
C GLU A 67 -0.14 0.42 -1.11
N TRP A 68 -0.28 -0.62 -0.27
CA TRP A 68 -1.15 -1.76 -0.48
C TRP A 68 -2.63 -1.39 -0.62
N ALA A 69 -3.21 -0.53 0.23
CA ALA A 69 -4.62 -0.10 0.10
C ALA A 69 -4.90 0.70 -1.17
N LEU A 70 -3.87 1.36 -1.73
CA LEU A 70 -3.96 2.11 -2.98
C LEU A 70 -3.70 1.25 -4.23
N SER A 71 -3.25 0.02 -4.05
CA SER A 71 -2.90 -0.93 -5.12
C SER A 71 -3.62 -2.27 -4.98
N THR A 72 -4.81 -2.24 -4.37
CA THR A 72 -5.68 -3.41 -4.21
C THR A 72 -6.79 -3.47 -5.23
N VAL A 73 -7.09 -4.70 -5.66
CA VAL A 73 -8.28 -5.02 -6.45
C VAL A 73 -9.09 -6.07 -5.71
N LYS A 74 -10.40 -6.05 -5.92
CA LYS A 74 -11.31 -7.10 -5.50
C LYS A 74 -11.52 -8.06 -6.66
N VAL A 75 -11.37 -9.35 -6.41
CA VAL A 75 -11.52 -10.43 -7.37
C VAL A 75 -12.69 -11.30 -6.92
N VAL A 76 -13.57 -11.65 -7.85
CA VAL A 76 -14.69 -12.59 -7.65
C VAL A 76 -14.79 -13.53 -8.86
N GLY A 77 -15.54 -14.62 -8.71
CA GLY A 77 -15.80 -15.56 -9.81
C GLY A 77 -14.69 -16.59 -10.06
N TYR A 78 -13.74 -16.72 -9.12
CA TYR A 78 -12.77 -17.81 -9.09
C TYR A 78 -13.37 -19.04 -8.36
N PRO A 79 -12.84 -20.26 -8.57
CA PRO A 79 -13.34 -21.45 -7.90
C PRO A 79 -13.15 -21.39 -6.37
N ASN A 80 -14.19 -21.75 -5.61
CA ASN A 80 -14.20 -21.63 -4.13
C ASN A 80 -13.13 -22.46 -3.39
N ASN A 81 -12.50 -23.42 -4.08
CA ASN A 81 -11.43 -24.25 -3.52
C ASN A 81 -10.02 -23.65 -3.74
N TYR A 82 -9.91 -22.47 -4.33
CA TYR A 82 -8.62 -21.82 -4.58
C TYR A 82 -7.99 -21.34 -3.28
N ASN A 83 -6.72 -21.71 -3.09
CA ASN A 83 -5.86 -21.09 -2.08
C ASN A 83 -5.15 -19.85 -2.65
N GLN A 84 -4.42 -19.12 -1.79
CA GLN A 84 -3.70 -17.90 -2.16
C GLN A 84 -2.75 -18.09 -3.35
N TYR A 85 -2.06 -19.24 -3.45
CA TYR A 85 -1.10 -19.48 -4.53
C TYR A 85 -1.80 -19.74 -5.87
N GLN A 86 -2.93 -20.46 -5.83
CA GLN A 86 -3.74 -20.72 -7.03
C GLN A 86 -4.39 -19.43 -7.55
N LEU A 87 -4.89 -18.58 -6.65
CA LEU A 87 -5.41 -17.27 -7.02
C LEU A 87 -4.28 -16.36 -7.55
N ALA A 88 -3.09 -16.38 -6.93
CA ALA A 88 -1.95 -15.62 -7.41
C ALA A 88 -1.49 -16.06 -8.81
N ALA A 89 -1.59 -17.35 -9.13
CA ALA A 89 -1.19 -17.90 -10.43
C ALA A 89 -2.04 -17.37 -11.60
N ILE A 90 -3.25 -16.88 -11.36
CA ILE A 90 -4.04 -16.19 -12.40
C ILE A 90 -3.30 -14.93 -12.86
N PHE A 91 -2.72 -14.20 -11.91
CA PHE A 91 -2.00 -12.96 -12.14
C PHE A 91 -0.49 -13.18 -12.31
N TYR A 92 -0.08 -14.30 -12.94
CA TYR A 92 1.32 -14.72 -13.03
C TYR A 92 2.27 -13.67 -13.64
N ASN A 93 1.77 -12.73 -14.43
CA ASN A 93 2.55 -11.64 -15.02
C ASN A 93 2.80 -10.46 -14.05
N PHE A 94 2.23 -10.50 -12.84
CA PHE A 94 2.28 -9.39 -11.90
C PHE A 94 2.84 -9.82 -10.54
N HIS A 95 3.57 -8.90 -9.92
CA HIS A 95 4.06 -9.09 -8.55
C HIS A 95 2.95 -8.77 -7.54
N ILE A 96 2.42 -9.82 -6.93
CA ILE A 96 1.45 -9.74 -5.83
C ILE A 96 2.21 -9.67 -4.50
N VAL A 97 1.79 -8.74 -3.66
CA VAL A 97 2.33 -8.56 -2.30
C VAL A 97 1.53 -9.37 -1.29
N HIS A 98 0.20 -9.35 -1.41
CA HIS A 98 -0.69 -9.97 -0.43
C HIS A 98 -2.03 -10.38 -1.06
N ILE A 99 -2.64 -11.43 -0.51
CA ILE A 99 -3.99 -11.88 -0.86
C ILE A 99 -4.76 -12.10 0.44
N HIS A 100 -5.94 -11.51 0.53
CA HIS A 100 -6.87 -11.71 1.63
C HIS A 100 -8.19 -12.25 1.10
N PHE A 101 -8.71 -13.33 1.70
CA PHE A 101 -10.01 -13.90 1.32
C PHE A 101 -11.11 -13.32 2.21
N GLU A 102 -12.17 -12.83 1.57
CA GLU A 102 -13.36 -12.25 2.20
C GLU A 102 -14.61 -12.94 1.63
N GLY A 103 -14.98 -14.08 2.23
CA GLY A 103 -16.11 -14.90 1.78
C GLY A 103 -15.90 -15.42 0.36
N ASP A 104 -16.80 -15.06 -0.55
CA ASP A 104 -16.74 -15.43 -1.98
C ASP A 104 -15.87 -14.47 -2.81
N SER A 105 -15.17 -13.55 -2.16
CA SER A 105 -14.31 -12.55 -2.81
C SER A 105 -12.90 -12.59 -2.25
N ALA A 106 -11.94 -12.09 -3.03
CA ALA A 106 -10.56 -11.95 -2.57
C ALA A 106 -10.07 -10.54 -2.87
N VAL A 107 -9.33 -9.98 -1.92
CA VAL A 107 -8.61 -8.72 -2.07
C VAL A 107 -7.16 -9.05 -2.41
N VAL A 108 -6.71 -8.60 -3.57
CA VAL A 108 -5.35 -8.84 -4.07
C VAL A 108 -4.60 -7.51 -4.09
N SER A 109 -3.51 -7.43 -3.34
CA SER A 109 -2.63 -6.27 -3.29
C SER A 109 -1.44 -6.45 -4.21
N PHE A 110 -1.24 -5.51 -5.12
CA PHE A 110 -0.10 -5.52 -6.04
C PHE A 110 1.05 -4.65 -5.51
N ILE A 111 2.21 -4.77 -6.14
CA ILE A 111 3.38 -3.96 -5.79
C ILE A 111 3.16 -2.46 -5.98
N ASN A 112 2.29 -2.07 -6.92
CA ASN A 112 1.90 -0.67 -7.12
C ASN A 112 0.58 -0.54 -7.89
N LYS A 113 0.05 0.69 -7.94
CA LYS A 113 -1.23 1.03 -8.60
C LYS A 113 -1.29 0.74 -10.10
N PHE A 114 -0.15 0.78 -10.80
CA PHE A 114 -0.13 0.52 -12.25
C PHE A 114 -0.33 -0.96 -12.54
N HIS A 115 0.28 -1.84 -11.74
CA HIS A 115 0.03 -3.29 -11.83
C HIS A 115 -1.41 -3.63 -11.49
N ALA A 116 -1.97 -2.97 -10.45
CA ALA A 116 -3.38 -3.14 -10.09
C ALA A 116 -4.32 -2.71 -11.23
N ALA A 117 -4.07 -1.55 -11.86
CA ALA A 117 -4.87 -1.07 -12.99
C ALA A 117 -4.77 -2.01 -14.20
N GLN A 118 -3.55 -2.44 -14.55
CA GLN A 118 -3.34 -3.40 -15.64
C GLN A 118 -4.02 -4.74 -15.36
N ALA A 119 -4.01 -5.21 -14.12
CA ALA A 119 -4.69 -6.44 -13.73
C ALA A 119 -6.21 -6.33 -13.93
N VAL A 120 -6.83 -5.21 -13.52
CA VAL A 120 -8.25 -4.93 -13.80
C VAL A 120 -8.51 -4.98 -15.30
N MET A 121 -7.76 -4.22 -16.09
CA MET A 121 -7.97 -4.11 -17.54
C MET A 121 -7.79 -5.43 -18.29
N THR A 122 -6.91 -6.29 -17.81
CA THR A 122 -6.55 -7.54 -18.48
C THR A 122 -7.45 -8.70 -18.06
N PHE A 123 -7.86 -8.74 -16.79
CA PHE A 123 -8.49 -9.91 -16.19
C PHE A 123 -9.97 -9.71 -15.82
N ASP A 124 -10.51 -8.49 -15.87
CA ASP A 124 -11.95 -8.30 -15.71
C ASP A 124 -12.71 -8.90 -16.91
N GLY A 125 -13.67 -9.77 -16.62
CA GLY A 125 -14.37 -10.58 -17.64
C GLY A 125 -13.57 -11.78 -18.16
N PHE A 126 -12.38 -12.07 -17.60
CA PHE A 126 -11.56 -13.19 -18.04
C PHE A 126 -12.21 -14.53 -17.70
N LYS A 127 -12.35 -15.38 -18.71
CA LYS A 127 -12.95 -16.71 -18.56
C LYS A 127 -11.87 -17.72 -18.17
N LEU A 128 -11.90 -18.14 -16.91
CA LEU A 128 -10.97 -19.11 -16.34
C LEU A 128 -11.26 -20.53 -16.86
N ASP A 129 -12.53 -20.88 -16.89
CA ASP A 129 -13.04 -22.15 -17.44
C ASP A 129 -14.51 -21.99 -17.90
N SER A 130 -15.19 -23.10 -18.19
CA SER A 130 -16.58 -23.08 -18.65
C SER A 130 -17.57 -22.43 -17.68
N ASN A 131 -17.29 -22.46 -16.38
CA ASN A 131 -18.20 -22.07 -15.30
C ASN A 131 -17.72 -20.84 -14.50
N HIS A 132 -16.44 -20.47 -14.60
CA HIS A 132 -15.82 -19.41 -13.82
C HIS A 132 -15.38 -18.26 -14.73
N VAL A 133 -16.03 -17.11 -14.56
CA VAL A 133 -15.66 -15.84 -15.19
C VAL A 133 -15.25 -14.88 -14.09
N LEU A 134 -14.03 -14.37 -14.18
CA LEU A 134 -13.49 -13.43 -13.22
C LEU A 134 -14.15 -12.07 -13.37
N SER A 135 -14.44 -11.44 -12.24
CA SER A 135 -14.60 -9.99 -12.21
C SER A 135 -13.54 -9.40 -11.28
N VAL A 136 -12.80 -8.43 -11.81
CA VAL A 136 -11.67 -7.79 -11.15
C VAL A 136 -11.98 -6.31 -11.08
N THR A 137 -12.30 -5.82 -9.89
CA THR A 137 -12.72 -4.44 -9.68
C THR A 137 -11.73 -3.67 -8.81
N PRO A 138 -11.36 -2.43 -9.19
CA PRO A 138 -10.48 -1.61 -8.37
C PRO A 138 -11.18 -1.16 -7.09
N LEU A 139 -10.50 -1.29 -5.95
CA LEU A 139 -11.03 -0.82 -4.67
C LEU A 139 -10.73 0.66 -4.42
N SER A 140 -9.55 1.13 -4.85
CA SER A 140 -9.14 2.52 -4.69
C SER A 140 -9.56 3.39 -5.88
N ASP A 141 -9.99 4.62 -5.60
CA ASP A 141 -10.34 5.60 -6.64
C ASP A 141 -9.14 5.96 -7.53
N ILE A 142 -7.92 5.88 -7.00
CA ILE A 142 -6.69 6.08 -7.79
C ILE A 142 -6.56 5.02 -8.89
N VAL A 143 -6.89 3.76 -8.59
CA VAL A 143 -6.83 2.68 -9.58
C VAL A 143 -7.99 2.82 -10.57
N LYS A 144 -9.18 3.25 -10.12
CA LYS A 144 -10.32 3.56 -11.02
C LYS A 144 -9.96 4.64 -12.04
N GLU A 145 -9.39 5.75 -11.57
CA GLU A 145 -8.90 6.82 -12.45
C GLU A 145 -7.86 6.28 -13.43
N GLN A 146 -6.90 5.48 -12.96
CA GLN A 146 -5.85 4.93 -13.80
C GLN A 146 -6.36 3.99 -14.89
N VAL A 147 -7.41 3.20 -14.62
CA VAL A 147 -8.08 2.34 -15.61
C VAL A 147 -8.80 3.17 -16.67
N ASN A 148 -9.41 4.30 -16.28
CA ASN A 148 -10.15 5.19 -17.18
C ASN A 148 -9.24 6.09 -18.05
N LEU A 149 -7.93 6.13 -17.77
CA LEU A 149 -6.96 6.94 -18.52
C LEU A 149 -6.41 6.25 -19.79
N VAL A 150 -6.80 5.00 -20.06
CA VAL A 150 -6.39 4.22 -21.23
C VAL A 150 -7.56 4.05 -22.18
#